data_AF-A0A023FXL1-F1
#
_entry.id   AF-A0A023FXL1-F1
#
_cell.length_a   1.000
_cell.length_b   1.000
_cell.length_c   1.000
_cell.angle_alpha   90.00
_cell.angle_beta   90.00
_cell.angle_gamma   90.00
#
_symmetry.space_group_name_H-M   'P 1'
#
loop_
_entity.id
_entity.type
_entity.pdbx_description
1 polymer ?
#
loop_
_entity_poly.entity_id
_entity_poly.type
_entity_poly.pdbx_seq_one_letter_code
_entity_poly.pdbx_strand_id
1 'polypeptide(L)'
;KIFANFPHLVAISDSNNDTIMECLTLQRTQIDRKSRSATYLFLFKGLHGSEKKNVSLHFSSGDSQDKFVYYTDEDKGRKSVGVVLYTDYKNCYVVDGPYHNGEHCVLLVAKGKQDNVPEKCKKEFGDICGVAVDVYSRDLCAGNKQGEWA
;
A
#
# COMPACT_ATOMS: atom_id res chain seq x y z
N LYS A 1 -9.60 -5.10 12.27
CA LYS A 1 -8.29 -5.44 12.89
C LYS A 1 -7.13 -4.82 12.11
N ILE A 2 -7.11 -4.96 10.78
CA ILE A 2 -6.03 -4.47 9.91
C ILE A 2 -5.76 -2.98 10.11
N PHE A 3 -6.79 -2.12 10.03
CA PHE A 3 -6.60 -0.68 10.25
C PHE A 3 -6.04 -0.29 11.61
N ALA A 4 -6.23 -1.13 12.65
CA ALA A 4 -5.72 -0.85 13.99
C ALA A 4 -4.24 -1.27 14.13
N ASN A 5 -3.85 -2.37 13.50
CA ASN A 5 -2.54 -2.99 13.68
C ASN A 5 -1.43 -2.33 12.84
N PHE A 6 -1.78 -1.67 11.73
CA PHE A 6 -0.78 -1.18 10.77
C PHE A 6 -0.81 0.35 10.61
N PRO A 7 -0.28 1.14 11.56
CA PRO A 7 -0.25 2.60 11.44
C PRO A 7 0.66 3.12 10.32
N HIS A 8 1.70 2.36 9.95
CA HIS A 8 2.66 2.76 8.93
C HIS A 8 3.06 1.56 8.08
N LEU A 9 2.92 1.72 6.77
CA LEU A 9 3.21 0.66 5.80
C LEU A 9 4.03 1.17 4.64
N VAL A 10 4.67 0.22 3.96
CA VAL A 10 5.48 0.43 2.76
C VAL A 10 5.02 -0.58 1.72
N ALA A 11 4.75 -0.12 0.51
CA ALA A 11 4.52 -0.99 -0.64
C ALA A 11 5.87 -1.55 -1.11
N ILE A 12 5.92 -2.86 -1.27
CA ILE A 12 7.13 -3.60 -1.66
C ILE A 12 7.12 -3.89 -3.16
N SER A 13 5.96 -4.30 -3.66
CA SER A 13 5.77 -4.69 -5.04
C SER A 13 4.26 -4.71 -5.32
N ASP A 14 3.89 -4.51 -6.57
CA ASP A 14 2.56 -4.73 -7.09
C ASP A 14 2.57 -5.60 -8.35
N SER A 15 1.40 -6.14 -8.72
CA SER A 15 1.27 -7.14 -9.78
C SER A 15 1.35 -6.60 -11.20
N ASN A 16 1.46 -5.29 -11.36
CA ASN A 16 1.53 -4.66 -12.66
C ASN A 16 2.85 -3.89 -12.81
N ASN A 17 3.21 -3.59 -14.06
CA ASN A 17 4.48 -2.95 -14.37
C ASN A 17 4.33 -1.42 -14.55
N ASP A 18 3.31 -0.80 -13.94
CA ASP A 18 3.10 0.65 -14.05
C ASP A 18 3.96 1.46 -13.07
N THR A 19 4.63 0.78 -12.12
CA THR A 19 5.59 1.33 -11.14
C THR A 19 5.01 2.39 -10.21
N ILE A 20 3.71 2.69 -10.26
CA ILE A 20 3.12 3.81 -9.50
C ILE A 20 3.15 3.55 -7.99
N MET A 21 3.05 2.28 -7.60
CA MET A 21 3.08 1.85 -6.20
C MET A 21 4.50 1.68 -5.66
N GLU A 22 5.53 1.85 -6.50
CA GLU A 22 6.91 1.67 -6.08
C GLU A 22 7.31 2.71 -5.03
N CYS A 23 7.92 2.23 -3.93
CA CYS A 23 8.32 3.03 -2.78
C CYS A 23 7.18 3.82 -2.10
N LEU A 24 5.92 3.50 -2.40
CA LEU A 24 4.77 4.10 -1.75
C LEU A 24 4.82 3.82 -0.24
N THR A 25 4.58 4.87 0.56
CA THR A 25 4.42 4.72 2.01
C THR A 25 3.06 5.20 2.44
N LEU A 26 2.43 4.46 3.36
CA LEU A 26 1.11 4.76 3.91
C LEU A 26 1.29 5.15 5.37
N GLN A 27 0.70 6.27 5.77
CA GLN A 27 0.73 6.74 7.15
C GLN A 27 -0.69 6.98 7.64
N ARG A 28 -1.12 6.25 8.67
CA ARG A 28 -2.44 6.42 9.28
C ARG A 28 -2.48 7.76 10.00
N THR A 29 -3.37 8.65 9.56
CA THR A 29 -3.57 9.96 10.18
C THR A 29 -4.73 9.95 11.16
N GLN A 30 -5.73 9.09 10.94
CA GLN A 30 -6.92 8.98 11.78
C GLN A 30 -7.40 7.54 11.89
N ILE A 31 -8.04 7.20 13.01
CA ILE A 31 -8.71 5.92 13.22
C ILE A 31 -9.95 6.11 14.08
N ASP A 32 -11.06 5.54 13.66
CA ASP A 32 -12.24 5.35 14.49
C ASP A 32 -12.49 3.85 14.67
N ARG A 33 -12.25 3.40 15.91
CA ARG A 33 -12.42 1.99 16.29
C ARG A 33 -13.89 1.57 16.35
N LYS A 34 -14.82 2.50 16.61
CA LYS A 34 -16.25 2.21 16.69
C LYS A 34 -16.82 1.97 15.30
N SER A 35 -16.56 2.88 14.35
CA SER A 35 -17.00 2.74 12.97
C SER A 35 -16.10 1.82 12.12
N ARG A 36 -14.97 1.34 12.67
CA ARG A 36 -13.98 0.50 11.98
C ARG A 36 -13.48 1.18 10.69
N SER A 37 -13.17 2.46 10.81
CA SER A 37 -12.67 3.31 9.72
C SER A 37 -11.31 3.90 10.06
N ALA A 38 -10.57 4.30 9.03
CA ALA A 38 -9.28 4.97 9.18
C ALA A 38 -9.00 5.85 7.96
N THR A 39 -8.19 6.89 8.16
CA THR A 39 -7.64 7.70 7.07
C THR A 39 -6.14 7.44 6.98
N TYR A 40 -5.65 7.19 5.77
CA TYR A 40 -4.22 7.08 5.49
C TYR A 40 -3.80 8.15 4.50
N LEU A 41 -2.63 8.72 4.75
CA LEU A 41 -1.90 9.52 3.78
C LEU A 41 -0.99 8.59 2.97
N PHE A 42 -1.25 8.50 1.67
CA PHE A 42 -0.42 7.81 0.70
C PHE A 42 0.63 8.79 0.18
N LEU A 43 1.89 8.48 0.41
CA LEU A 43 3.04 9.30 0.03
C LEU A 43 3.73 8.65 -1.17
N PHE A 44 3.35 9.07 -2.37
CA PHE A 44 3.94 8.61 -3.62
C PHE A 44 5.28 9.31 -3.85
N LYS A 45 6.31 8.55 -4.22
CA LYS A 45 7.66 9.09 -4.40
C LYS A 45 7.88 9.77 -5.75
N GLY A 46 7.05 9.47 -6.75
CA GLY A 46 7.20 10.01 -8.09
C GLY A 46 8.40 9.41 -8.83
N LEU A 47 8.46 8.08 -8.93
CA LEU A 47 9.52 7.36 -9.65
C LEU A 47 9.14 7.15 -11.11
N HIS A 48 10.13 6.92 -11.98
CA HIS A 48 9.92 6.63 -13.41
C HIS A 48 9.11 7.68 -14.18
N GLY A 49 9.21 8.96 -13.77
CA GLY A 49 8.47 10.06 -14.39
C GLY A 49 7.04 10.24 -13.86
N SER A 50 6.62 9.43 -12.88
CA SER A 50 5.37 9.66 -12.15
C SER A 50 5.48 10.86 -11.22
N GLU A 51 4.34 11.46 -10.88
CA GLU A 51 4.28 12.63 -10.01
C GLU A 51 4.50 12.24 -8.54
N LYS A 52 5.38 12.98 -7.86
CA LYS A 52 5.48 12.93 -6.41
C LYS A 52 4.29 13.66 -5.80
N LYS A 53 3.38 12.92 -5.16
CA LYS A 53 2.16 13.48 -4.58
C LYS A 53 1.77 12.78 -3.28
N ASN A 54 0.97 13.48 -2.49
CA ASN A 54 0.37 12.95 -1.28
C ASN A 54 -1.14 12.88 -1.46
N VAL A 55 -1.73 11.70 -1.24
CA VAL A 55 -3.18 11.49 -1.41
C VAL A 55 -3.76 10.94 -0.12
N SER A 56 -4.80 11.60 0.40
CA SER A 56 -5.57 11.08 1.53
C SER A 56 -6.57 10.04 1.01
N LEU A 57 -6.48 8.81 1.53
CA LEU A 57 -7.49 7.78 1.31
C LEU A 57 -8.23 7.51 2.61
N HIS A 58 -9.54 7.55 2.53
CA HIS A 58 -10.44 7.22 3.63
C HIS A 58 -10.93 5.80 3.47
N PHE A 59 -10.82 5.00 4.52
CA PHE A 59 -11.16 3.59 4.52
C PHE A 59 -12.28 3.31 5.51
N SER A 60 -13.20 2.45 5.12
CA SER A 60 -14.21 1.85 5.99
C SER A 60 -14.29 0.35 5.76
N SER A 61 -14.83 -0.38 6.74
CA SER A 61 -15.13 -1.80 6.55
C SER A 61 -16.13 -2.00 5.40
N GLY A 62 -15.95 -3.05 4.60
CA GLY A 62 -16.90 -3.48 3.58
C GLY A 62 -17.90 -4.51 4.11
N ASP A 63 -18.57 -5.18 3.17
CA ASP A 63 -19.64 -6.14 3.47
C ASP A 63 -19.13 -7.49 4.03
N SER A 64 -17.82 -7.75 3.94
CA SER A 64 -17.16 -8.91 4.50
C SER A 64 -15.88 -8.52 5.24
N GLN A 65 -15.31 -9.43 6.03
CA GLN A 65 -14.16 -9.14 6.90
C GLN A 65 -12.87 -8.82 6.15
N ASP A 66 -12.75 -9.34 4.93
CA ASP A 66 -11.65 -9.17 3.99
C ASP A 66 -11.84 -7.94 3.08
N LYS A 67 -13.06 -7.40 2.96
CA LYS A 67 -13.34 -6.25 2.11
C LYS A 67 -13.28 -4.92 2.85
N PHE A 68 -12.82 -3.90 2.16
CA PHE A 68 -12.87 -2.52 2.60
C PHE A 68 -13.31 -1.60 1.47
N VAL A 69 -13.93 -0.49 1.85
CA VAL A 69 -14.34 0.56 0.91
C VAL A 69 -13.41 1.74 1.11
N TYR A 70 -12.98 2.38 0.03
CA TYR A 70 -12.16 3.57 0.10
C TYR A 70 -12.50 4.62 -0.95
N TYR A 71 -12.13 5.86 -0.65
CA TYR A 71 -12.29 7.01 -1.53
C TYR A 71 -11.23 8.08 -1.20
N THR A 72 -11.03 9.03 -2.10
CA THR A 72 -10.10 10.16 -1.90
C THR A 72 -10.85 11.43 -1.55
N ASP A 73 -10.13 12.43 -1.04
CA ASP A 73 -10.72 13.76 -0.79
C ASP A 73 -11.22 14.45 -2.07
N GLU A 74 -10.57 14.17 -3.21
CA GLU A 74 -10.91 14.74 -4.53
C GLU A 74 -12.23 14.17 -5.09
N ASP A 75 -12.55 12.91 -4.80
CA ASP A 75 -13.77 12.25 -5.29
C ASP A 75 -14.44 11.40 -4.20
N LYS A 76 -15.13 12.08 -3.29
CA LYS A 76 -15.86 11.44 -2.18
C LYS A 76 -17.08 10.62 -2.64
N GLY A 77 -17.55 10.85 -3.87
CA GLY A 77 -18.68 10.14 -4.45
C GLY A 77 -18.28 8.80 -5.05
N ARG A 78 -17.07 8.71 -5.62
CA ARG A 78 -16.55 7.47 -6.22
C ARG A 78 -15.87 6.60 -5.18
N LYS A 79 -16.66 5.68 -4.61
CA LYS A 79 -16.17 4.64 -3.70
C LYS A 79 -15.62 3.46 -4.49
N SER A 80 -14.45 3.00 -4.08
CA SER A 80 -13.79 1.79 -4.58
C SER A 80 -13.82 0.71 -3.51
N VAL A 81 -13.76 -0.55 -3.93
CA VAL A 81 -13.72 -1.71 -3.03
C VAL A 81 -12.37 -2.39 -3.20
N GLY A 82 -11.68 -2.59 -2.08
CA GLY A 82 -10.46 -3.39 -2.02
C GLY A 82 -10.68 -4.64 -1.19
N VAL A 83 -9.85 -5.64 -1.43
CA VAL A 83 -9.91 -6.96 -0.81
C VAL A 83 -8.55 -7.26 -0.18
N VAL A 84 -8.56 -7.73 1.06
CA VAL A 84 -7.37 -8.25 1.73
C VAL A 84 -7.29 -9.74 1.45
N LEU A 85 -6.37 -10.11 0.55
CA LEU A 85 -6.20 -11.49 0.11
C LEU A 85 -5.37 -12.32 1.11
N TYR A 86 -4.44 -11.67 1.81
CA TYR A 86 -3.62 -12.32 2.83
C TYR A 86 -3.18 -11.32 3.90
N THR A 87 -3.04 -11.76 5.16
CA THR A 87 -2.32 -11.02 6.19
C THR A 87 -1.85 -11.95 7.30
N ASP A 88 -0.66 -11.70 7.84
CA ASP A 88 -0.18 -12.34 9.06
C ASP A 88 -0.57 -11.56 10.34
N TYR A 89 -1.36 -10.48 10.17
CA TYR A 89 -1.79 -9.52 11.19
C TYR A 89 -0.67 -8.83 11.98
N LYS A 90 0.60 -8.99 11.56
CA LYS A 90 1.78 -8.54 12.31
C LYS A 90 2.76 -7.76 11.46
N ASN A 91 3.15 -8.27 10.30
CA ASN A 91 4.22 -7.72 9.47
C ASN A 91 3.74 -7.33 8.07
N CYS A 92 2.75 -8.00 7.51
CA CYS A 92 2.39 -7.79 6.10
C CYS A 92 0.92 -8.06 5.80
N TYR A 93 0.52 -7.59 4.62
CA TYR A 93 -0.70 -8.02 3.98
C TYR A 93 -0.63 -7.82 2.46
N VAL A 94 -1.38 -8.64 1.74
CA VAL A 94 -1.62 -8.54 0.30
C VAL A 94 -3.02 -7.98 0.12
N VAL A 95 -3.13 -6.91 -0.65
CA VAL A 95 -4.41 -6.29 -1.01
C VAL A 95 -4.56 -6.24 -2.50
N ASP A 96 -5.80 -6.33 -2.95
CA ASP A 96 -6.20 -6.14 -4.33
C ASP A 96 -7.29 -5.08 -4.41
N GLY A 97 -7.24 -4.25 -5.45
CA GLY A 97 -8.25 -3.24 -5.69
C GLY A 97 -7.81 -2.13 -6.65
N PRO A 98 -8.78 -1.33 -7.13
CA PRO A 98 -8.51 -0.37 -8.19
C PRO A 98 -7.86 0.91 -7.67
N TYR A 99 -6.80 1.36 -8.34
CA TYR A 99 -6.25 2.69 -8.12
C TYR A 99 -5.91 3.33 -9.47
N HIS A 100 -6.40 4.56 -9.70
CA HIS A 100 -6.35 5.19 -11.02
C HIS A 100 -6.90 4.27 -12.13
N ASN A 101 -6.08 3.91 -13.12
CA ASN A 101 -6.50 3.23 -14.35
C ASN A 101 -6.22 1.71 -14.33
N GLY A 102 -6.02 1.12 -13.15
CA GLY A 102 -5.68 -0.30 -13.04
C GLY A 102 -6.14 -0.94 -11.74
N GLU A 103 -6.24 -2.27 -11.78
CA GLU A 103 -6.28 -3.11 -10.58
C GLU A 103 -4.85 -3.36 -10.12
N HIS A 104 -4.63 -3.25 -8.81
CA HIS A 104 -3.32 -3.47 -8.21
C HIS A 104 -3.41 -4.52 -7.11
N CYS A 105 -2.74 -5.66 -7.31
CA CYS A 105 -2.47 -6.62 -6.25
C CYS A 105 -1.13 -6.22 -5.62
N VAL A 106 -1.13 -5.69 -4.40
CA VAL A 106 0.01 -5.03 -3.74
C VAL A 106 0.41 -5.77 -2.48
N LEU A 107 1.71 -6.03 -2.33
CA LEU A 107 2.31 -6.45 -1.07
C LEU A 107 2.70 -5.24 -0.23
N LEU A 108 2.03 -5.06 0.90
CA LEU A 108 2.30 -4.03 1.89
C LEU A 108 2.93 -4.64 3.13
N VAL A 109 3.95 -3.98 3.68
CA VAL A 109 4.62 -4.42 4.91
C VAL A 109 4.71 -3.29 5.94
N ALA A 110 4.71 -3.68 7.21
CA ALA A 110 4.90 -2.74 8.30
C ALA A 110 6.24 -2.01 8.16
N LYS A 111 6.23 -0.71 8.47
CA LYS A 111 7.46 0.10 8.44
C LYS A 111 8.56 -0.54 9.30
N GLY A 112 9.77 -0.60 8.75
CA GLY A 112 10.92 -1.28 9.35
C GLY A 112 11.06 -2.76 8.95
N LYS A 113 10.12 -3.30 8.17
CA LYS A 113 10.20 -4.65 7.60
C LYS A 113 10.46 -4.67 6.10
N GLN A 114 10.49 -3.51 5.43
CA GLN A 114 10.71 -3.43 3.98
C GLN A 114 12.00 -4.08 3.51
N ASP A 115 13.02 -4.10 4.37
CA ASP A 115 14.34 -4.67 4.09
C ASP A 115 14.47 -6.16 4.43
N ASN A 116 13.49 -6.70 5.15
CA ASN A 116 13.48 -8.08 5.61
C ASN A 116 12.03 -8.57 5.64
N VAL A 117 11.43 -8.58 4.45
CA VAL A 117 10.05 -9.03 4.25
C VAL A 117 9.99 -10.53 4.55
N PRO A 118 9.11 -10.99 5.46
CA PRO A 118 9.02 -12.41 5.78
C PRO A 118 8.77 -13.27 4.53
N GLU A 119 9.50 -14.39 4.39
CA GLU A 119 9.38 -15.28 3.23
C GLU A 119 7.94 -15.72 2.96
N LYS A 120 7.17 -15.98 4.02
CA LYS A 120 5.76 -16.34 3.88
C LYS A 120 4.95 -15.24 3.19
N CYS A 121 5.19 -13.96 3.49
CA CYS A 121 4.49 -12.85 2.83
C CYS A 121 4.82 -12.78 1.33
N LYS A 122 6.09 -13.01 0.97
CA LYS A 122 6.54 -13.02 -0.43
C LYS A 122 5.93 -14.18 -1.21
N LYS A 123 5.92 -15.38 -0.60
CA LYS A 123 5.32 -16.58 -1.18
C LYS A 123 3.82 -16.39 -1.42
N GLU A 124 3.08 -15.95 -0.42
CA GLU A 124 1.63 -15.74 -0.54
C GLU A 124 1.32 -14.67 -1.60
N PHE A 125 2.10 -13.58 -1.65
CA PHE A 125 1.98 -12.60 -2.73
C PHE A 125 2.19 -13.21 -4.11
N GLY A 126 3.25 -14.02 -4.29
CA GLY A 126 3.52 -14.63 -5.59
C GLY A 126 2.49 -15.69 -6.00
N ASP A 127 2.02 -16.49 -5.04
CA ASP A 127 0.99 -17.49 -5.28
C ASP A 127 -0.37 -16.85 -5.61
N ILE A 128 -0.70 -15.73 -4.96
CA ILE A 128 -2.00 -15.03 -5.09
C ILE A 128 -2.03 -14.12 -6.32
N CYS A 129 -1.01 -13.26 -6.47
CA CYS A 129 -0.98 -12.24 -7.51
C CYS A 129 -0.33 -12.73 -8.81
N GLY A 130 0.26 -13.94 -8.83
CA GLY A 130 0.86 -14.54 -10.03
C GLY A 130 2.15 -13.86 -10.50
N VAL A 131 2.81 -13.10 -9.62
CA VAL A 131 4.03 -12.34 -9.93
C VAL A 131 5.16 -12.69 -8.97
N ALA A 132 6.41 -12.64 -9.44
CA ALA A 132 7.54 -12.71 -8.53
C ALA A 132 7.64 -11.39 -7.74
N VAL A 133 8.05 -11.47 -6.46
CA VAL A 133 8.41 -10.25 -5.72
C VAL A 133 9.73 -9.74 -6.29
N ASP A 134 9.66 -8.73 -7.16
CA ASP A 134 10.84 -7.92 -7.46
C ASP A 134 11.24 -7.16 -6.19
N VAL A 135 12.53 -7.24 -5.88
CA VAL A 135 13.07 -6.84 -4.59
C VAL A 135 12.84 -5.34 -4.41
N TYR A 136 12.18 -4.94 -3.31
CA TYR A 136 12.19 -3.55 -2.83
C TYR A 136 13.62 -3.01 -2.91
N SER A 137 13.87 -2.10 -3.84
CA SER A 137 15.19 -1.52 -4.01
C SER A 137 15.37 -0.46 -2.96
N ARG A 138 16.12 -0.79 -1.90
CA ARG A 138 16.50 0.19 -0.88
C ARG A 138 17.16 1.40 -1.53
N ASP A 139 17.95 1.22 -2.59
CA ASP A 139 18.65 2.34 -3.22
C ASP A 139 17.71 3.26 -4.01
N LEU A 140 16.65 2.72 -4.62
CA LEU A 140 15.62 3.55 -5.28
C LEU A 140 14.69 4.23 -4.26
N CYS A 141 14.36 3.54 -3.17
CA CYS A 141 13.39 4.00 -2.18
C CYS A 141 13.99 4.82 -1.03
N ALA A 142 15.28 4.64 -0.73
CA ALA A 142 16.04 5.50 0.16
C ALA A 142 16.32 6.77 -0.60
N GLY A 143 15.40 7.73 -0.48
CA GLY A 143 15.38 8.97 -1.23
C GLY A 143 16.78 9.45 -1.57
N ASN A 144 17.09 9.43 -2.86
CA ASN A 144 18.34 9.93 -3.40
C ASN A 144 18.69 11.26 -2.71
N LYS A 145 19.80 11.27 -1.97
CA LYS A 145 20.63 12.47 -1.83
C LYS A 145 21.26 12.71 -3.21
N GLN A 146 20.48 13.21 -4.15
CA GLN A 146 21.00 13.76 -5.40
C GLN A 146 20.37 15.13 -5.59
N GLY A 147 21.20 16.14 -5.33
CA GLY A 147 20.82 17.54 -5.24
C GLY A 147 21.79 18.42 -4.44
N GLU A 148 22.93 17.89 -3.97
CA GLU A 148 24.10 18.71 -3.61
C GLU A 148 25.21 18.39 -4.61
N TRP A 149 25.26 19.15 -5.70
CA TRP A 149 26.44 19.27 -6.54
C TRP A 149 26.69 20.76 -6.77
N ALA A 150 27.80 21.22 -6.17
CA ALA A 150 28.68 22.34 -6.51
C ALA A 150 28.03 23.70 -6.86
#